data_AF-A0A060XKI7-F1
#
_entry.id   AF-A0A060XKI7-F1
#
_cell.length_a   1.000
_cell.length_b   1.000
_cell.length_c   1.000
_cell.angle_alpha   90.00
_cell.angle_beta   90.00
_cell.angle_gamma   90.00
#
_symmetry.space_group_name_H-M   'P 1'
#
loop_
_entity.id
_entity.type
_entity.pdbx_description
1 polymer ?
#
loop_
_entity_poly.entity_id
_entity_poly.type
_entity_poly.pdbx_seq_one_letter_code
_entity_poly.pdbx_strand_id
1 'polypeptide(L)'
;MQGHQVTQKYLEKQGFSYPIAVPQLGGLGLKLPPSSFSVRDVEEYVGGDKIVDVIDVARQADSKMKLREFVKYYYKPHRPKVLNVISLEFSDTKMAELVVVPDIAQKMSWVENYWPEDSFFPKPFVQKYCLMGVKDSYTDFHIDFGGTSVWYHVLWVNSGIAVLSILYIFRPQRIPFEICATVRLELFKSVCFGYVV
;
A
#
# COMPACT_ATOMS: atom_id res chain seq x y z
N MET A 1 8.11 15.86 8.10
CA MET A 1 7.55 15.87 9.47
C MET A 1 8.07 14.64 10.22
N GLN A 2 8.21 14.69 11.55
CA GLN A 2 8.56 13.51 12.35
C GLN A 2 7.31 12.72 12.74
N GLY A 3 7.43 11.40 12.97
CA GLY A 3 6.26 10.53 13.19
C GLY A 3 5.36 10.99 14.34
N HIS A 4 5.94 11.38 15.47
CA HIS A 4 5.19 11.83 16.65
C HIS A 4 4.39 13.12 16.45
N GLN A 5 4.68 13.87 15.38
CA GLN A 5 3.96 15.11 15.05
C GLN A 5 2.68 14.81 14.25
N VAL A 6 2.58 13.63 13.63
CA VAL A 6 1.43 13.20 12.81
C VAL A 6 0.29 12.74 13.72
N THR A 7 -0.43 13.70 14.28
CA THR A 7 -1.50 13.45 15.25
C THR A 7 -2.85 13.93 14.71
N GLN A 8 -3.95 13.38 15.22
CA GLN A 8 -5.30 13.84 14.88
C GLN A 8 -5.45 15.35 15.14
N LYS A 9 -4.96 15.84 16.29
CA LYS A 9 -4.99 17.27 16.63
C LYS A 9 -4.26 18.12 15.60
N TYR A 10 -3.12 17.64 15.08
CA TYR A 10 -2.40 18.32 14.02
C TYR A 10 -3.22 18.37 12.73
N LEU A 11 -3.77 17.23 12.29
CA LEU A 11 -4.59 17.16 11.06
C LEU A 11 -5.87 17.98 11.14
N GLU A 12 -6.53 18.02 12.31
CA GLU A 12 -7.72 18.85 12.52
C GLU A 12 -7.38 20.35 12.51
N LYS A 13 -6.23 20.73 13.06
CA LYS A 13 -5.80 22.13 13.12
C LYS A 13 -5.25 22.65 11.79
N GLN A 14 -4.50 21.83 11.06
CA GLN A 14 -3.81 22.22 9.83
C GLN A 14 -4.52 21.80 8.55
N GLY A 15 -5.52 20.92 8.66
CA GLY A 15 -6.12 20.24 7.53
C GLY A 15 -5.26 19.08 7.03
N PHE A 16 -5.87 18.25 6.18
CA PHE A 16 -5.19 17.15 5.48
C PHE A 16 -5.48 17.22 3.99
N SER A 17 -5.01 18.30 3.35
CA SER A 17 -5.23 18.58 1.93
C SER A 17 -4.03 18.26 1.04
N TYR A 18 -2.86 18.01 1.65
CA TYR A 18 -1.62 17.69 0.96
C TYR A 18 -0.97 16.44 1.57
N PRO A 19 -0.19 15.68 0.79
CA PRO A 19 0.54 14.53 1.27
C PRO A 19 1.50 14.89 2.41
N ILE A 20 1.66 13.96 3.33
CA ILE A 20 2.57 14.07 4.46
C ILE A 20 3.68 13.05 4.27
N ALA A 21 4.93 13.52 4.15
CA ALA A 21 6.11 12.67 4.14
C ALA A 21 6.73 12.56 5.54
N VAL A 22 6.95 11.33 5.99
CA VAL A 22 7.61 10.99 7.25
C VAL A 22 8.82 10.10 6.95
N PRO A 23 10.05 10.66 6.92
CA PRO A 23 11.23 9.92 6.47
C PRO A 23 11.67 8.80 7.42
N GLN A 24 11.29 8.88 8.70
CA GLN A 24 11.69 7.92 9.73
C GLN A 24 10.46 7.28 10.37
N LEU A 25 10.52 5.96 10.60
CA LEU A 25 9.42 5.20 11.19
C LEU A 25 9.10 5.61 12.64
N GLY A 26 10.08 6.17 13.36
CA GLY A 26 9.95 6.54 14.76
C GLY A 26 8.76 7.46 15.04
N GLY A 27 7.92 7.05 16.00
CA GLY A 27 6.75 7.82 16.46
C GLY A 27 5.47 7.65 15.63
N LEU A 28 5.44 6.75 14.65
CA LEU A 28 4.22 6.45 13.86
C LEU A 28 3.34 5.34 14.45
N GLY A 29 3.86 4.54 15.39
CA GLY A 29 3.22 3.29 15.85
C GLY A 29 3.26 2.14 14.82
N LEU A 30 3.76 2.41 13.61
CA LEU A 30 3.92 1.46 12.52
C LEU A 30 4.93 0.36 12.91
N LYS A 31 4.49 -0.90 12.88
CA LYS A 31 5.37 -2.08 12.99
C LYS A 31 5.34 -2.86 11.69
N LEU A 32 6.51 -3.29 11.27
CA LEU A 32 6.73 -3.98 10.00
C LEU A 32 7.69 -5.15 10.22
N PRO A 33 7.67 -6.15 9.33
CA PRO A 33 8.71 -7.15 9.29
C PRO A 33 10.09 -6.50 9.03
N PRO A 34 11.20 -7.20 9.34
CA PRO A 34 12.55 -6.67 9.13
C PRO A 34 12.81 -6.36 7.66
N SER A 35 13.81 -5.51 7.38
CA SER A 35 14.20 -5.16 6.00
C SER A 35 14.73 -6.34 5.18
N SER A 36 15.01 -7.48 5.81
CA SER A 36 15.35 -8.73 5.14
C SER A 36 14.14 -9.51 4.62
N PHE A 37 12.92 -9.10 4.96
CA PHE A 37 11.68 -9.76 4.54
C PHE A 37 11.53 -9.72 3.03
N SER A 38 11.19 -10.85 2.44
CA SER A 38 11.27 -11.10 1.00
C SER A 38 9.92 -11.54 0.43
N VAL A 39 9.84 -11.57 -0.91
CA VAL A 39 8.66 -12.10 -1.61
C VAL A 39 8.41 -13.59 -1.30
N ARG A 40 9.44 -14.35 -0.89
CA ARG A 40 9.24 -15.75 -0.45
C ARG A 40 8.58 -15.82 0.92
N ASP A 41 8.95 -14.92 1.82
CA ASP A 41 8.31 -14.83 3.13
C ASP A 41 6.83 -14.44 2.97
N VAL A 42 6.51 -13.54 2.04
CA VAL A 42 5.10 -13.25 1.68
C VAL A 42 4.36 -14.54 1.28
N GLU A 43 4.94 -15.37 0.40
CA GLU A 43 4.35 -16.67 0.01
C GLU A 43 4.11 -17.58 1.21
N GLU A 44 5.06 -17.66 2.14
CA GLU A 44 4.98 -18.50 3.33
C GLU A 44 3.89 -18.05 4.30
N TYR A 45 3.81 -16.75 4.60
CA TYR A 45 2.86 -16.20 5.57
C TYR A 45 1.44 -16.03 5.01
N VAL A 46 1.30 -15.76 3.70
CA VAL A 46 0.00 -15.60 3.03
C VAL A 46 -0.55 -16.93 2.53
N GLY A 47 0.33 -17.85 2.12
CA GLY A 47 -0.02 -19.12 1.51
C GLY A 47 0.02 -19.05 -0.02
N GLY A 48 0.91 -19.83 -0.63
CA GLY A 48 1.15 -19.82 -2.07
C GLY A 48 -0.03 -20.25 -2.96
N ASP A 49 -1.11 -20.81 -2.41
CA ASP A 49 -2.34 -21.14 -3.16
C ASP A 49 -3.35 -19.97 -3.23
N LYS A 50 -3.15 -18.89 -2.47
CA LYS A 50 -4.02 -17.70 -2.55
C LYS A 50 -3.98 -17.15 -3.98
N ILE A 51 -5.16 -16.91 -4.54
CA ILE A 51 -5.30 -16.28 -5.85
C ILE A 51 -5.12 -14.78 -5.66
N VAL A 52 -4.23 -14.18 -6.45
CA VAL A 52 -3.91 -12.76 -6.40
C VAL A 52 -4.20 -12.12 -7.75
N ASP A 53 -4.61 -10.86 -7.71
CA ASP A 53 -4.76 -10.03 -8.91
C ASP A 53 -3.39 -9.52 -9.35
N VAL A 54 -3.11 -9.64 -10.64
CA VAL A 54 -1.84 -9.30 -11.26
C VAL A 54 -2.09 -8.47 -12.52
N ILE A 55 -1.43 -7.33 -12.59
CA ILE A 55 -1.51 -6.40 -13.72
C ILE A 55 -0.38 -6.73 -14.70
N ASP A 56 -0.75 -7.01 -15.96
CA ASP A 56 0.18 -6.99 -17.09
C ASP A 56 0.42 -5.52 -17.48
N VAL A 57 1.54 -4.96 -17.02
CA VAL A 57 1.82 -3.51 -17.07
C VAL A 57 1.81 -2.98 -18.49
N ALA A 58 2.33 -3.75 -19.46
CA ALA A 58 2.38 -3.32 -20.86
C ALA A 58 0.98 -3.20 -21.49
N ARG A 59 0.02 -3.99 -21.01
CA ARG A 59 -1.35 -4.02 -21.54
C ARG A 59 -2.34 -3.24 -20.69
N GLN A 60 -1.94 -2.81 -19.48
CA GLN A 60 -2.82 -2.29 -18.45
C GLN A 60 -4.05 -3.20 -18.26
N ALA A 61 -3.79 -4.51 -18.21
CA ALA A 61 -4.83 -5.54 -18.16
C ALA A 61 -4.65 -6.43 -16.93
N ASP A 62 -5.76 -6.68 -16.25
CA ASP A 62 -5.79 -7.54 -15.08
C ASP A 62 -5.83 -9.02 -15.45
N SER A 63 -5.17 -9.82 -14.62
CA SER A 63 -5.19 -11.27 -14.66
C SER A 63 -5.16 -11.81 -13.23
N LYS A 64 -5.48 -13.09 -13.06
CA LYS A 64 -5.39 -13.78 -11.76
C LYS A 64 -4.39 -14.91 -11.86
N MET A 65 -3.62 -15.14 -10.81
CA MET A 65 -2.75 -16.31 -10.68
C MET A 65 -2.56 -16.70 -9.22
N LYS A 66 -1.99 -17.88 -8.96
CA LYS A 66 -1.62 -18.25 -7.59
C LYS A 66 -0.40 -17.43 -7.14
N LEU A 67 -0.35 -17.06 -5.87
CA LEU A 67 0.79 -16.34 -5.30
C LEU A 67 2.13 -17.06 -5.57
N ARG A 68 2.17 -18.40 -5.47
CA ARG A 68 3.37 -19.18 -5.80
C ARG A 68 3.85 -19.00 -7.24
N GLU A 69 2.93 -18.80 -8.18
CA GLU A 69 3.25 -18.60 -9.60
C GLU A 69 3.85 -17.21 -9.81
N PHE A 70 3.29 -16.20 -9.13
CA PHE A 70 3.85 -14.86 -9.11
C PHE A 70 5.24 -14.84 -8.47
N VAL A 71 5.44 -15.50 -7.32
CA VAL A 71 6.74 -15.60 -6.66
C VAL A 71 7.76 -16.31 -7.56
N LYS A 72 7.37 -17.41 -8.20
CA LYS A 72 8.20 -18.09 -9.20
C LYS A 72 8.57 -17.18 -10.37
N TYR A 73 7.63 -16.38 -10.88
CA TYR A 73 7.88 -15.37 -11.90
C TYR A 73 8.85 -14.28 -11.41
N TYR A 74 8.65 -13.79 -10.19
CA TYR A 74 9.44 -12.70 -9.59
C TYR A 74 10.92 -13.07 -9.54
N TYR A 75 11.27 -14.29 -9.17
CA TYR A 75 12.67 -14.73 -9.10
C TYR A 75 13.25 -15.25 -10.43
N LYS A 76 12.53 -15.17 -11.56
CA LYS A 76 13.13 -15.51 -12.86
C LYS A 76 14.20 -14.48 -13.23
N PRO A 77 15.38 -14.91 -13.74
CA PRO A 77 16.42 -13.99 -14.21
C PRO A 77 15.96 -13.18 -15.44
N HIS A 78 15.12 -13.78 -16.28
CA HIS A 78 14.52 -13.11 -17.44
C HIS A 78 13.00 -13.16 -17.34
N ARG A 79 12.37 -11.98 -17.40
CA ARG A 79 10.93 -11.80 -17.27
C ARG A 79 10.39 -11.27 -18.61
N PRO A 80 9.67 -12.09 -19.39
CA PRO A 80 9.18 -11.68 -20.72
C PRO A 80 8.03 -10.67 -20.66
N LYS A 81 7.43 -10.50 -19.47
CA LYS A 81 6.39 -9.53 -19.17
C LYS A 81 6.75 -8.80 -17.89
N VAL A 82 6.27 -7.57 -17.74
CA VAL A 82 6.30 -6.83 -16.48
C VAL A 82 4.96 -7.03 -15.77
N LEU A 83 4.99 -7.75 -14.65
CA LEU A 83 3.80 -8.03 -13.85
C LEU A 83 3.89 -7.28 -12.52
N ASN A 84 2.75 -6.77 -12.07
CA ASN A 84 2.65 -6.00 -10.83
C ASN A 84 1.51 -6.54 -9.97
N VAL A 85 1.75 -6.68 -8.65
CA VAL A 85 0.71 -7.00 -7.66
C VAL A 85 0.51 -5.77 -6.80
N ILE A 86 -0.68 -5.17 -6.82
CA ILE A 86 -0.99 -3.98 -6.01
C ILE A 86 -2.14 -4.16 -5.01
N SER A 87 -2.91 -5.23 -5.12
CA SER A 87 -4.17 -5.43 -4.40
C SER A 87 -4.18 -6.71 -3.54
N LEU A 88 -3.01 -7.24 -3.17
CA LEU A 88 -2.93 -8.36 -2.23
C LEU A 88 -3.25 -7.89 -0.81
N GLU A 89 -4.52 -7.98 -0.45
CA GLU A 89 -5.00 -7.80 0.92
C GLU A 89 -4.66 -9.04 1.76
N PHE A 90 -4.10 -8.84 2.95
CA PHE A 90 -3.58 -9.92 3.77
C PHE A 90 -4.04 -9.88 5.24
N SER A 91 -5.05 -9.07 5.59
CA SER A 91 -5.58 -8.99 6.96
C SER A 91 -6.14 -10.33 7.46
N ASP A 92 -6.54 -11.20 6.55
CA ASP A 92 -7.06 -12.55 6.80
C ASP A 92 -5.98 -13.64 6.88
N THR A 93 -4.69 -13.28 6.89
CA THR A 93 -3.56 -14.22 6.85
C THR A 93 -2.64 -14.12 8.06
N LYS A 94 -1.72 -15.09 8.22
CA LYS A 94 -0.69 -15.05 9.27
C LYS A 94 0.24 -13.84 9.12
N MET A 95 0.39 -13.29 7.91
CA MET A 95 1.19 -12.10 7.67
C MET A 95 0.63 -10.87 8.39
N ALA A 96 -0.68 -10.85 8.70
CA ALA A 96 -1.32 -9.75 9.40
C ALA A 96 -0.71 -9.49 10.79
N GLU A 97 -0.19 -10.52 11.45
CA GLU A 97 0.43 -10.43 12.79
C GLU A 97 1.78 -9.70 12.77
N LEU A 98 2.45 -9.67 11.62
CA LEU A 98 3.76 -9.01 11.45
C LEU A 98 3.63 -7.49 11.23
N VAL A 99 2.43 -7.00 10.94
CA VAL A 99 2.18 -5.62 10.54
C VAL A 99 1.18 -4.96 11.48
N VAL A 100 1.62 -3.85 12.08
CA VAL A 100 0.75 -2.89 12.78
C VAL A 100 0.74 -1.59 11.98
N VAL A 101 -0.43 -1.14 11.58
CA VAL A 101 -0.62 0.06 10.76
C VAL A 101 -0.39 1.33 11.62
N PRO A 102 -0.05 2.50 11.03
CA PRO A 102 0.23 3.72 11.79
C PRO A 102 -0.92 4.13 12.70
N ASP A 103 -0.59 4.62 13.89
CA ASP A 103 -1.56 4.99 14.94
C ASP A 103 -2.57 6.03 14.44
N ILE A 104 -2.07 7.04 13.70
CA ILE A 104 -2.94 8.09 13.13
C ILE A 104 -4.00 7.51 12.21
N ALA A 105 -3.66 6.43 11.54
CA ALA A 105 -4.47 5.85 10.50
C ALA A 105 -5.57 4.98 11.11
N GLN A 106 -5.25 4.23 12.19
CA GLN A 106 -6.25 3.60 13.06
C GLN A 106 -7.18 4.64 13.68
N LYS A 107 -6.61 5.71 14.24
CA LYS A 107 -7.34 6.75 14.96
C LYS A 107 -8.36 7.49 14.09
N MET A 108 -8.10 7.63 12.80
CA MET A 108 -8.97 8.35 11.89
C MET A 108 -9.86 7.44 11.03
N SER A 109 -9.65 6.13 11.08
CA SER A 109 -10.39 5.16 10.26
C SER A 109 -11.86 5.10 10.63
N TRP A 110 -12.76 5.29 9.67
CA TRP A 110 -14.19 5.08 9.92
C TRP A 110 -14.51 3.62 10.26
N VAL A 111 -13.80 2.69 9.64
CA VAL A 111 -14.01 1.26 9.84
C VAL A 111 -13.59 0.83 11.24
N GLU A 112 -12.55 1.44 11.82
CA GLU A 112 -12.14 1.10 13.19
C GLU A 112 -12.97 1.80 14.26
N ASN A 113 -13.49 3.00 13.99
CA ASN A 113 -14.15 3.81 15.02
C ASN A 113 -15.68 3.75 14.98
N TYR A 114 -16.28 3.42 13.82
CA TYR A 114 -17.72 3.56 13.61
C TYR A 114 -18.39 2.36 12.95
N TRP A 115 -17.64 1.32 12.55
CA TRP A 115 -18.26 0.11 12.00
C TRP A 115 -18.91 -0.71 13.13
N PRO A 116 -20.23 -0.95 13.09
CA PRO A 116 -20.91 -1.70 14.15
C PRO A 116 -20.51 -3.17 14.13
N GLU A 117 -20.28 -3.76 15.31
CA GLU A 117 -19.97 -5.19 15.46
C GLU A 117 -21.17 -6.07 15.07
N ASP A 118 -22.38 -5.58 15.28
CA ASP A 118 -23.66 -6.23 14.96
C ASP A 118 -24.18 -5.84 13.56
N SER A 119 -23.33 -5.27 12.71
CA SER A 119 -23.68 -4.95 11.33
C SER A 119 -24.11 -6.20 10.56
N PHE A 120 -25.21 -6.08 9.81
CA PHE A 120 -25.60 -7.09 8.82
C PHE A 120 -24.57 -7.20 7.68
N PHE A 121 -23.88 -6.10 7.37
CA PHE A 121 -22.88 -6.06 6.31
C PHE A 121 -21.50 -6.50 6.82
N PRO A 122 -20.71 -7.23 6.02
CA PRO A 122 -19.37 -7.64 6.41
C PRO A 122 -18.45 -6.42 6.59
N LYS A 123 -17.64 -6.43 7.66
CA LYS A 123 -16.62 -5.39 7.90
C LYS A 123 -15.65 -5.37 6.70
N PRO A 124 -15.41 -4.20 6.07
CA PRO A 124 -14.48 -4.12 4.95
C PRO A 124 -13.05 -4.32 5.44
N PHE A 125 -12.31 -5.22 4.78
CA PHE A 125 -10.87 -5.41 4.98
C PHE A 125 -10.12 -4.69 3.87
N VAL A 126 -9.62 -3.50 4.19
CA VAL A 126 -8.85 -2.63 3.28
C VAL A 126 -7.65 -2.02 4.01
N GLN A 127 -7.32 -2.58 5.18
CA GLN A 127 -6.32 -2.03 6.09
C GLN A 127 -4.94 -2.64 5.89
N LYS A 128 -4.75 -3.71 5.11
CA LYS A 128 -3.44 -4.36 4.94
C LYS A 128 -3.20 -4.85 3.52
N TYR A 129 -2.47 -4.09 2.68
CA TYR A 129 -2.01 -4.56 1.36
C TYR A 129 -0.50 -4.69 1.25
N CYS A 130 -0.08 -5.78 0.59
CA CYS A 130 1.29 -6.06 0.20
C CYS A 130 1.40 -5.89 -1.31
N LEU A 131 2.22 -4.93 -1.74
CA LEU A 131 2.45 -4.66 -3.15
C LEU A 131 3.82 -5.21 -3.51
N MET A 132 3.88 -5.91 -4.64
CA MET A 132 5.09 -6.51 -5.15
C MET A 132 5.20 -6.17 -6.64
N GLY A 133 6.17 -5.31 -6.94
CA GLY A 133 6.46 -4.87 -8.30
C GLY A 133 7.86 -5.27 -8.70
N VAL A 134 8.06 -5.50 -9.99
CA VAL A 134 9.39 -5.62 -10.58
C VAL A 134 9.82 -4.26 -11.13
N LYS A 135 11.09 -4.14 -11.50
CA LYS A 135 11.56 -2.96 -12.23
C LYS A 135 10.67 -2.71 -13.46
N ASP A 136 10.41 -1.43 -13.73
CA ASP A 136 9.56 -0.92 -14.81
C ASP A 136 8.05 -1.19 -14.62
N SER A 137 7.62 -1.61 -13.42
CA SER A 137 6.20 -1.63 -13.07
C SER A 137 5.62 -0.21 -12.98
N TYR A 138 4.42 -0.03 -13.55
CA TYR A 138 3.66 1.22 -13.55
C TYR A 138 2.17 0.92 -13.37
N THR A 139 1.49 1.80 -12.64
CA THR A 139 0.03 1.82 -12.49
C THR A 139 -0.44 3.19 -12.96
N ASP A 140 -1.42 3.23 -13.86
CA ASP A 140 -1.90 4.50 -14.40
C ASP A 140 -2.57 5.39 -13.35
N PHE A 141 -2.69 6.67 -13.67
CA PHE A 141 -3.28 7.65 -12.77
C PHE A 141 -4.71 7.26 -12.39
N HIS A 142 -4.98 7.23 -11.08
CA HIS A 142 -6.29 6.94 -10.55
C HIS A 142 -6.52 7.68 -9.23
N ILE A 143 -7.79 7.72 -8.83
CA ILE A 143 -8.21 8.11 -7.49
C ILE A 143 -8.49 6.80 -6.75
N ASP A 144 -7.98 6.68 -5.52
CA ASP A 144 -8.23 5.51 -4.69
C ASP A 144 -9.74 5.29 -4.51
N PHE A 145 -10.12 4.01 -4.49
CA PHE A 145 -11.53 3.63 -4.46
C PHE A 145 -12.24 4.26 -3.27
N GLY A 146 -13.43 4.82 -3.48
CA GLY A 146 -14.19 5.50 -2.43
C GLY A 146 -13.67 6.89 -2.04
N GLY A 147 -12.69 7.45 -2.76
CA GLY A 147 -12.10 8.76 -2.44
C GLY A 147 -11.28 8.72 -1.16
N THR A 148 -10.63 7.59 -0.93
CA THR A 148 -9.92 7.26 0.30
C THR A 148 -8.56 7.96 0.35
N SER A 149 -8.09 8.30 1.54
CA SER A 149 -6.67 8.58 1.79
C SER A 149 -5.87 7.30 1.95
N VAL A 150 -4.56 7.38 1.84
CA VAL A 150 -3.68 6.20 1.83
C VAL A 150 -2.41 6.50 2.60
N TRP A 151 -1.80 5.47 3.17
CA TRP A 151 -0.39 5.53 3.57
C TRP A 151 0.40 4.43 2.88
N TYR A 152 1.64 4.76 2.60
CA TYR A 152 2.59 3.91 1.91
C TYR A 152 3.87 3.79 2.73
N HIS A 153 4.43 2.59 2.79
CA HIS A 153 5.77 2.34 3.26
C HIS A 153 6.53 1.45 2.27
N VAL A 154 7.74 1.87 1.92
CA VAL A 154 8.59 1.13 0.99
C VAL A 154 9.54 0.23 1.77
N LEU A 155 9.42 -1.08 1.59
CA LEU A 155 10.37 -2.08 2.09
C LEU A 155 11.27 -2.55 0.94
N TRP A 156 12.56 -2.24 1.03
CA TRP A 156 13.53 -2.62 -0.01
C TRP A 156 14.01 -4.06 0.19
N VAL A 157 13.87 -4.90 -0.83
CA VAL A 157 14.49 -6.23 -0.88
C VAL A 157 15.64 -6.16 -1.89
N ASN A 158 16.78 -6.80 -1.61
CA ASN A 158 18.01 -6.77 -2.42
C ASN A 158 17.84 -7.19 -3.91
N SER A 159 16.64 -7.56 -4.37
CA SER A 159 16.33 -7.91 -5.78
C SER A 159 15.01 -7.36 -6.30
N GLY A 160 14.34 -6.47 -5.55
CA GLY A 160 13.14 -5.75 -5.97
C GLY A 160 12.36 -5.16 -4.79
N ILE A 161 11.29 -4.42 -5.09
CA ILE A 161 10.59 -3.61 -4.08
C ILE A 161 9.35 -4.36 -3.60
N ALA A 162 9.22 -4.51 -2.27
CA ALA A 162 7.94 -4.81 -1.64
C ALA A 162 7.42 -3.50 -1.04
N VAL A 163 6.38 -2.91 -1.62
CA VAL A 163 5.76 -1.72 -1.03
C VAL A 163 4.61 -2.21 -0.17
N LEU A 164 4.61 -1.90 1.12
CA LEU A 164 3.44 -2.16 1.95
C LEU A 164 2.56 -0.91 1.89
N SER A 165 1.33 -1.04 1.41
CA SER A 165 0.44 0.12 1.23
C SER A 165 -0.92 -0.21 1.77
N ILE A 166 -1.53 0.76 2.43
CA ILE A 166 -2.78 0.53 3.16
C ILE A 166 -3.68 1.74 2.98
N LEU A 167 -4.96 1.44 2.79
CA LEU A 167 -5.99 2.38 2.41
C LEU A 167 -6.85 2.81 3.61
N TYR A 168 -7.22 4.09 3.65
CA TYR A 168 -8.13 4.69 4.62
C TYR A 168 -9.18 5.59 4.01
N ILE A 169 -10.44 5.40 4.38
CA ILE A 169 -11.52 6.27 3.90
C ILE A 169 -11.53 7.59 4.66
N PHE A 170 -11.27 8.69 3.97
CA PHE A 170 -11.57 10.04 4.45
C PHE A 170 -12.61 10.70 3.56
N ARG A 171 -13.39 11.59 4.19
CA ARG A 171 -14.38 12.43 3.53
C ARG A 171 -13.66 13.32 2.49
N PRO A 172 -14.04 13.31 1.20
CA PRO A 172 -13.50 14.27 0.27
C PRO A 172 -14.04 15.65 0.65
N GLN A 173 -13.26 16.45 1.38
CA GLN A 173 -13.45 17.90 1.37
C GLN A 173 -12.99 18.36 -0.01
N ARG A 174 -13.96 18.73 -0.85
CA ARG A 174 -13.82 19.25 -2.23
C ARG A 174 -12.36 19.52 -2.60
N ILE A 175 -11.67 18.50 -3.09
CA ILE A 175 -10.36 18.69 -3.69
C ILE A 175 -10.66 19.36 -5.03
N PRO A 176 -10.23 20.62 -5.27
CA PRO A 176 -10.30 21.19 -6.60
C PRO A 176 -9.50 20.26 -7.53
N PHE A 177 -10.07 19.88 -8.67
CA PHE A 177 -9.43 19.01 -9.66
C PHE A 177 -7.97 19.40 -9.99
N GLU A 178 -7.61 20.67 -9.77
CA GLU A 178 -6.29 21.27 -9.98
C GLU A 178 -5.20 20.82 -8.98
N ILE A 179 -5.54 20.46 -7.73
CA ILE A 179 -4.53 20.02 -6.73
C ILE A 179 -4.10 18.56 -6.96
N CYS A 180 -4.99 17.74 -7.53
CA CYS A 180 -4.65 16.38 -8.00
C CYS A 180 -3.51 16.41 -9.04
N ALA A 181 -3.34 17.56 -9.72
CA ALA A 181 -2.26 17.81 -10.67
C ALA A 181 -0.95 18.36 -10.05
N THR A 182 -0.89 18.62 -8.74
CA THR A 182 0.33 19.21 -8.11
C THR A 182 0.99 18.27 -7.10
N VAL A 183 0.22 17.41 -6.42
CA VAL A 183 0.76 16.19 -5.75
C VAL A 183 1.40 15.22 -6.77
N ARG A 184 1.04 15.41 -8.03
CA ARG A 184 1.33 14.70 -9.29
C ARG A 184 2.80 14.47 -9.68
N LEU A 185 3.78 15.03 -8.96
CA LEU A 185 5.20 14.99 -9.39
C LEU A 185 6.22 14.62 -8.31
N GLU A 186 5.97 14.87 -7.04
CA GLU A 186 7.04 14.76 -6.01
C GLU A 186 7.01 13.45 -5.22
N LEU A 187 5.85 12.94 -4.80
CA LEU A 187 5.81 11.62 -4.14
C LEU A 187 6.04 10.47 -5.12
N PHE A 188 5.58 10.63 -6.36
CA PHE A 188 5.66 9.58 -7.38
C PHE A 188 7.03 9.46 -8.06
N LYS A 189 7.94 10.44 -7.95
CA LYS A 189 9.34 10.22 -8.35
C LYS A 189 10.04 9.15 -7.49
N SER A 190 9.53 8.86 -6.29
CA SER A 190 10.04 7.79 -5.43
C SER A 190 9.28 6.47 -5.56
N VAL A 191 8.03 6.48 -6.06
CA VAL A 191 7.17 5.29 -6.18
C VAL A 191 7.10 4.78 -7.63
N CYS A 192 7.28 5.64 -8.63
CA CYS A 192 7.61 5.24 -9.99
C CYS A 192 9.13 5.05 -10.08
N PHE A 193 9.52 3.79 -10.29
CA PHE A 193 10.88 3.36 -10.61
C PHE A 193 11.58 4.34 -11.56
N GLY A 194 12.55 5.08 -11.03
CA GLY A 194 13.46 5.93 -11.79
C GLY A 194 14.81 5.94 -11.10
N TYR A 195 15.83 5.44 -11.80
CA TYR A 195 17.23 5.62 -11.41
C TYR A 195 17.49 7.09 -11.13
N VAL A 196 18.08 7.40 -9.98
CA VAL A 196 18.82 8.66 -9.79
C VAL A 196 20.30 8.30 -9.86
N VAL A 197 20.93 8.69 -10.96
CA VAL A 197 22.39 8.91 -11.02
C VAL A 197 22.67 10.21 -10.27
#